data_AF-A0A2E7CSD3-F1
#
_entry.id   AF-A0A2E7CSD3-F1
#
_cell.length_a   1.000
_cell.length_b   1.000
_cell.length_c   1.000
_cell.angle_alpha   90.00
_cell.angle_beta   90.00
_cell.angle_gamma   90.00
#
_symmetry.space_group_name_H-M   'P 1'
#
loop_
_entity.id
_entity.type
_entity.pdbx_description
1 polymer ?
#
loop_
_entity_poly.entity_id
_entity_poly.type
_entity_poly.pdbx_seq_one_letter_code
_entity_poly.pdbx_strand_id
1 'polypeptide(L)'
;MNFKSYLPYILAISAFIIISIIYFSPAFDGYSVSQHDIQQYKGMSKEIKDHRETYGEEPLWTNSMFGGMPATQISVIYNSNLIGKIHKIIQLGLPQPVNYLFLYFIGFLFCYCV
;
A
#
# COMPACT_ATOMS: atom_id res chain seq x y z
N MET A 1 -36.38 5.27 -3.89
CA MET A 1 -35.25 4.34 -4.09
C MET A 1 -35.37 3.22 -3.06
N ASN A 2 -35.50 1.96 -3.49
CA ASN A 2 -35.73 0.82 -2.58
C ASN A 2 -34.43 0.43 -1.85
N PHE A 3 -34.26 0.90 -0.62
CA PHE A 3 -33.10 0.57 0.23
C PHE A 3 -32.94 -0.94 0.51
N LYS A 4 -34.04 -1.70 0.49
CA LYS A 4 -34.03 -3.15 0.73
C LYS A 4 -33.24 -3.94 -0.31
N SER A 5 -33.13 -3.45 -1.55
CA SER A 5 -32.38 -4.13 -2.62
C SER A 5 -30.86 -3.95 -2.50
N TYR A 6 -30.39 -2.89 -1.85
CA TYR A 6 -28.95 -2.64 -1.64
C TYR A 6 -28.41 -3.27 -0.35
N LEU A 7 -29.30 -3.61 0.58
CA LEU A 7 -29.00 -4.23 1.86
C LEU A 7 -28.11 -5.49 1.73
N PRO A 8 -28.38 -6.47 0.84
CA PRO A 8 -27.52 -7.65 0.72
C PRO A 8 -26.09 -7.33 0.25
N TYR A 9 -25.91 -6.33 -0.63
CA TYR A 9 -24.60 -5.93 -1.11
C TYR A 9 -23.77 -5.24 -0.03
N ILE A 10 -24.39 -4.35 0.75
CA ILE A 10 -23.74 -3.68 1.88
C ILE A 10 -23.32 -4.73 2.93
N LEU A 11 -24.19 -5.70 3.20
CA LEU A 11 -23.93 -6.77 4.16
C LEU A 11 -22.78 -7.68 3.69
N ALA A 12 -22.75 -8.04 2.40
CA ALA A 12 -21.66 -8.81 1.81
C ALA A 12 -20.31 -8.06 1.87
N ILE A 13 -20.27 -6.78 1.49
CA ILE A 13 -19.03 -5.97 1.56
C ILE A 13 -18.53 -5.88 3.01
N SER A 14 -19.43 -5.66 3.97
CA SER A 14 -19.06 -5.61 5.39
C SER A 14 -18.49 -6.94 5.88
N ALA A 15 -19.09 -8.06 5.48
CA ALA A 15 -18.59 -9.40 5.82
C ALA A 15 -17.20 -9.65 5.23
N PHE A 16 -16.95 -9.25 3.98
CA PHE A 16 -15.64 -9.41 3.34
C PHE A 16 -14.54 -8.61 4.04
N ILE A 17 -14.82 -7.38 4.46
CA ILE A 17 -13.86 -6.57 5.25
C ILE A 17 -13.51 -7.30 6.55
N ILE A 18 -14.52 -7.76 7.28
CA ILE A 18 -14.34 -8.45 8.56
C ILE A 18 -13.52 -9.73 8.38
N ILE A 19 -13.85 -10.55 7.38
CA ILE A 19 -13.14 -11.79 7.09
C ILE A 19 -11.68 -11.50 6.72
N SER A 20 -11.41 -10.51 5.87
CA SER A 20 -10.03 -10.15 5.50
C SER A 20 -9.20 -9.72 6.70
N ILE A 21 -9.77 -8.94 7.61
CA ILE A 21 -9.09 -8.48 8.83
C ILE A 21 -8.82 -9.64 9.78
N ILE A 22 -9.81 -10.51 10.03
CA ILE A 22 -9.64 -11.65 10.94
C ILE A 22 -8.59 -12.63 10.41
N TYR A 23 -8.64 -12.95 9.12
CA TYR A 23 -7.72 -13.91 8.51
C TYR A 23 -6.25 -13.43 8.57
N PHE A 24 -6.04 -12.12 8.40
CA PHE A 24 -4.72 -11.50 8.43
C PHE A 24 -4.50 -10.65 9.69
N SER A 25 -5.11 -11.01 10.82
CA SER A 25 -4.86 -10.38 12.13
C SER A 25 -3.37 -10.15 12.43
N PRO A 26 -2.45 -11.12 12.22
CA PRO A 26 -1.04 -10.90 12.53
C PRO A 26 -0.36 -9.83 11.66
N ALA A 27 -0.95 -9.42 10.54
CA ALA A 27 -0.42 -8.32 9.73
C ALA A 27 -0.51 -6.97 10.45
N PHE A 28 -1.46 -6.80 11.36
CA PHE A 28 -1.58 -5.61 12.20
C PHE A 28 -0.55 -5.58 13.33
N ASP A 29 -0.09 -6.74 13.76
CA ASP A 29 0.95 -6.90 14.79
C ASP A 29 2.37 -6.70 14.24
N GLY A 30 2.50 -6.31 12.96
CA GLY A 30 3.79 -6.03 12.31
C GLY A 30 4.55 -7.29 11.88
N TYR A 31 3.93 -8.47 11.98
CA TYR A 31 4.52 -9.69 11.44
C TYR A 31 4.48 -9.65 9.92
N SER A 32 5.66 -9.57 9.32
CA SER A 32 5.84 -9.61 7.89
C SER A 32 6.92 -10.61 7.52
N VAL A 33 6.79 -11.21 6.34
CA VAL A 33 7.83 -12.09 5.80
C VAL A 33 9.08 -11.28 5.54
N SER A 34 10.21 -11.75 6.06
CA SER A 34 11.51 -11.12 5.83
C SER A 34 11.97 -11.40 4.40
N GLN A 35 11.73 -10.46 3.50
CA GLN A 35 12.15 -10.55 2.11
C GLN A 35 13.48 -9.82 1.91
N HIS A 36 14.41 -10.48 1.23
CA HIS A 36 15.74 -9.95 0.93
C HIS A 36 15.64 -8.58 0.23
N ASP A 37 14.76 -8.48 -0.76
CA ASP A 37 14.56 -7.30 -1.60
C ASP A 37 14.12 -6.08 -0.76
N ILE A 38 13.25 -6.30 0.23
CA ILE A 38 12.79 -5.26 1.16
C ILE A 38 13.95 -4.79 2.05
N GLN A 39 14.77 -5.70 2.55
CA GLN A 39 15.93 -5.35 3.36
C GLN A 39 16.96 -4.55 2.56
N GLN A 40 17.26 -4.99 1.33
CA GLN A 40 18.18 -4.30 0.45
C GLN A 40 17.65 -2.90 0.09
N TYR A 41 16.36 -2.77 -0.25
CA TYR A 41 15.71 -1.48 -0.49
C TYR A 41 15.82 -0.52 0.70
N LYS A 42 15.61 -1.02 1.93
CA LYS A 42 15.79 -0.20 3.14
C LYS A 42 17.21 0.33 3.28
N GLY A 43 18.22 -0.48 2.92
CA GLY A 43 19.62 -0.03 2.87
C GLY A 43 19.86 1.03 1.80
N MET A 44 19.41 0.78 0.56
CA MET A 44 19.61 1.69 -0.58
C MET A 44 18.92 3.06 -0.38
N SER A 45 17.73 3.07 0.23
CA SER A 45 16.94 4.29 0.45
C SER A 45 17.30 5.04 1.73
N LYS A 46 18.23 4.53 2.54
CA LYS A 46 18.57 5.10 3.86
C LYS A 46 19.11 6.53 3.76
N GLU A 47 20.11 6.76 2.91
CA GLU A 47 20.68 8.10 2.69
C GLU A 47 19.62 9.09 2.20
N ILE A 48 18.80 8.67 1.24
CA ILE A 48 17.73 9.49 0.67
C ILE A 48 16.73 9.90 1.75
N LYS A 49 16.33 8.93 2.58
CA LYS A 49 15.39 9.16 3.68
C LYS A 49 15.98 10.09 4.73
N ASP A 50 17.23 9.89 5.12
CA ASP A 50 17.89 10.70 6.16
C ASP A 50 18.11 12.14 5.67
N HIS A 51 18.44 12.33 4.39
CA HIS A 51 18.53 13.65 3.77
C HIS A 51 17.16 14.36 3.77
N ARG A 52 16.09 13.65 3.40
CA ARG A 52 14.71 14.17 3.45
C ARG A 52 14.30 14.58 4.85
N GLU A 53 14.64 13.80 5.87
CA GLU A 53 14.33 14.11 7.28
C GLU A 53 15.13 15.33 7.79
N THR A 54 16.34 15.54 7.28
CA THR A 54 17.24 16.62 7.74
C THR A 54 16.99 17.95 7.04
N TYR A 55 16.87 17.94 5.72
CA TYR A 55 16.79 19.16 4.89
C TYR A 55 15.36 19.47 4.44
N GLY A 56 14.42 18.54 4.58
CA GLY A 56 13.04 18.71 4.13
C GLY A 56 12.86 18.68 2.61
N GLU A 57 13.90 18.30 1.86
CA GLU A 57 13.88 18.20 0.40
C GLU A 57 14.21 16.78 -0.09
N GLU A 58 13.78 16.46 -1.31
CA GLU A 58 14.07 15.18 -1.95
C GLU A 58 15.44 15.23 -2.65
N PRO A 59 16.43 14.41 -2.25
CA PRO A 59 17.67 14.35 -2.98
C PRO A 59 17.45 13.63 -4.31
N LEU A 60 17.92 14.22 -5.41
CA LEU A 60 17.84 13.62 -6.74
C LEU A 60 19.04 12.71 -7.07
N TRP A 61 20.05 12.70 -6.21
CA TRP A 61 21.28 11.92 -6.33
C TRP A 61 21.67 11.33 -4.96
N THR A 62 22.06 10.06 -4.93
CA THR A 62 22.64 9.39 -3.75
C THR A 62 24.11 9.12 -3.99
N ASN A 63 24.96 9.35 -2.98
CA ASN A 63 26.40 9.11 -3.08
C ASN A 63 26.82 7.74 -2.56
N SER A 64 26.00 7.12 -1.71
CA SER A 64 26.33 5.85 -1.05
C SER A 64 26.17 4.64 -1.97
N MET A 65 25.36 4.75 -3.02
CA MET A 65 25.11 3.67 -3.96
C MET A 65 26.07 3.73 -5.14
N PHE A 66 26.96 2.73 -5.27
CA PHE A 66 27.89 2.55 -6.41
C PHE A 66 28.76 3.77 -6.75
N GLY A 67 29.10 4.60 -5.75
CA GLY A 67 29.87 5.83 -5.95
C GLY A 67 29.06 7.00 -6.52
N GLY A 68 27.73 6.85 -6.63
CA GLY A 68 26.83 7.87 -7.16
C GLY A 68 25.77 7.27 -8.08
N MET A 69 24.49 7.51 -7.81
CA MET A 69 23.42 7.24 -8.78
C MET A 69 22.20 8.17 -8.61
N PRO A 70 21.38 8.33 -9.67
CA PRO A 70 20.10 9.04 -9.56
C PRO A 70 19.17 8.39 -8.53
N ALA A 71 18.68 9.18 -7.58
CA ALA A 71 17.78 8.72 -6.52
C ALA A 71 16.38 8.36 -7.05
N THR A 72 16.02 8.85 -8.25
CA THR A 72 14.73 8.60 -8.91
C THR A 72 14.45 7.11 -9.15
N GLN A 73 15.50 6.28 -9.27
CA GLN A 73 15.38 4.83 -9.43
C GLN A 73 15.22 4.09 -8.09
N ILE A 74 15.40 4.77 -6.96
CA ILE A 74 15.31 4.18 -5.62
C ILE A 74 14.05 4.68 -4.92
N SER A 75 14.01 5.95 -4.51
CA SER A 75 12.97 6.44 -3.60
C SER A 75 12.80 7.96 -3.63
N VAL A 76 12.18 8.49 -4.69
CA VAL A 76 11.82 9.92 -4.75
C VAL A 76 10.31 10.10 -4.56
N ILE A 77 9.92 10.97 -3.61
CA ILE A 77 8.51 11.29 -3.38
C ILE A 77 8.13 12.53 -4.19
N TYR A 78 7.25 12.33 -5.17
CA TYR A 78 6.68 13.43 -5.94
C TYR A 78 5.39 13.94 -5.28
N ASN A 79 5.34 15.24 -4.96
CA ASN A 79 4.15 15.87 -4.36
C ASN A 79 2.88 15.75 -5.23
N SER A 80 3.04 15.66 -6.55
CA SER A 80 1.96 15.55 -7.53
C SER A 80 1.52 14.10 -7.81
N ASN A 81 1.88 13.12 -6.97
CA ASN A 81 1.50 11.72 -7.18
C ASN A 81 0.00 11.45 -6.89
N LEU A 82 -0.86 11.77 -7.87
CA LEU A 82 -2.30 11.52 -7.82
C LEU A 82 -2.62 10.02 -7.82
N ILE A 83 -1.85 9.22 -8.55
CA ILE A 83 -2.04 7.77 -8.66
C ILE A 83 -1.88 7.12 -7.28
N GLY A 84 -0.87 7.51 -6.51
CA GLY A 84 -0.67 7.02 -5.14
C GLY A 84 -1.85 7.34 -4.21
N LYS A 85 -2.47 8.52 -4.36
CA LYS A 85 -3.67 8.89 -3.58
C LYS A 85 -4.87 8.03 -3.95
N ILE A 86 -5.12 7.83 -5.25
CA ILE A 86 -6.21 6.97 -5.74
C ILE A 86 -6.02 5.53 -5.26
N HIS A 87 -4.80 5.00 -5.38
CA HIS A 87 -4.45 3.67 -4.91
C HIS A 87 -4.74 3.48 -3.41
N LYS A 88 -4.38 4.47 -2.58
CA LYS A 88 -4.66 4.44 -1.14
C LYS A 88 -6.17 4.46 -0.83
N ILE A 89 -6.95 5.22 -1.60
CA ILE A 89 -8.42 5.28 -1.46
C ILE A 89 -9.04 3.94 -1.81
N ILE A 90 -8.64 3.33 -2.94
CA ILE A 90 -9.15 2.02 -3.38
C ILE A 90 -8.85 0.93 -2.35
N GLN A 91 -7.70 1.00 -1.68
CA GLN A 91 -7.29 0.04 -0.66
C GLN A 91 -7.86 0.33 0.75
N LEU A 92 -8.68 1.38 0.90
CA LEU A 92 -9.24 1.83 2.18
C LEU A 92 -8.18 2.08 3.27
N GLY A 93 -6.91 2.26 2.90
CA GLY A 93 -5.79 2.37 3.84
C GLY A 93 -5.50 1.11 4.66
N LEU A 94 -6.02 -0.06 4.28
CA LEU A 94 -5.74 -1.33 4.95
C LEU A 94 -4.26 -1.74 4.76
N PRO A 95 -3.62 -2.38 5.75
CA PRO A 95 -2.25 -2.86 5.61
C PRO A 95 -2.17 -3.99 4.57
N GLN A 96 -1.02 -4.10 3.90
CA GLN A 96 -0.68 -5.29 3.13
C GLN A 96 -0.46 -6.47 4.09
N PRO A 97 -1.00 -7.68 3.84
CA PRO A 97 -1.69 -8.17 2.63
C PRO A 97 -3.24 -8.09 2.68
N VAL A 98 -3.83 -7.53 3.74
CA VAL A 98 -5.28 -7.44 3.97
C VAL A 98 -5.99 -6.74 2.81
N ASN A 99 -5.41 -5.65 2.34
CA ASN A 99 -5.92 -4.86 1.23
C ASN A 99 -6.13 -5.68 -0.06
N TYR A 100 -5.23 -6.60 -0.38
CA TYR A 100 -5.33 -7.42 -1.60
C TYR A 100 -6.46 -8.43 -1.52
N LEU A 101 -6.62 -9.10 -0.38
CA LEU A 101 -7.73 -10.04 -0.19
C LEU A 101 -9.08 -9.33 -0.28
N PHE A 102 -9.18 -8.15 0.33
CA PHE A 102 -10.36 -7.30 0.23
C PHE A 102 -10.67 -6.91 -1.23
N LEU A 103 -9.65 -6.51 -2.00
CA LEU A 103 -9.82 -6.18 -3.41
C LEU A 103 -10.25 -7.39 -4.26
N TYR A 104 -9.76 -8.59 -3.96
CA TYR A 104 -10.23 -9.81 -4.62
C TYR A 104 -11.71 -10.10 -4.33
N PHE A 105 -12.17 -9.90 -3.09
CA PHE A 105 -13.58 -10.07 -2.76
C PHE A 105 -14.47 -9.04 -3.45
N ILE A 106 -14.05 -7.77 -3.56
CA ILE A 106 -14.77 -6.76 -4.34
C ILE A 106 -14.79 -7.13 -5.83
N GLY A 107 -13.65 -7.55 -6.38
CA GLY A 107 -13.57 -7.97 -7.78
C GLY A 107 -14.51 -9.15 -8.09
N PHE A 108 -14.58 -10.12 -7.18
CA PHE A 108 -15.51 -11.25 -7.27
C PHE A 108 -16.97 -10.78 -7.24
N LEU A 109 -17.34 -9.91 -6.29
CA LEU A 109 -18.70 -9.36 -6.19
C LEU A 109 -19.09 -8.59 -7.46
N PHE A 110 -18.17 -7.79 -7.99
CA PHE A 110 -18.41 -7.02 -9.21
C PHE A 110 -18.63 -7.94 -10.42
N CYS A 111 -17.78 -8.95 -10.59
CA CYS A 111 -17.89 -9.91 -11.69
C CYS A 111 -19.18 -10.74 -11.60
N TYR A 112 -19.63 -11.10 -10.40
CA TYR A 112 -20.88 -11.85 -10.20
C TYR A 112 -22.15 -11.01 -10.42
N CYS A 113 -22.04 -9.68 -10.35
CA CYS A 113 -23.15 -8.75 -10.52
C CYS A 113 -23.33 -8.25 -11.97
N VAL A 114 -22.36 -8.51 -12.85
CA VAL A 114 -22.43 -8.29 -14.31
C VAL A 114 -22.90 -9.58 -14.98
#